data_AF-A0A1V6NCN9-F1
#
_entry.id   AF-A0A1V6NCN9-F1
#
_cell.length_a   1.000
_cell.length_b   1.000
_cell.length_c   1.000
_cell.angle_alpha   90.00
_cell.angle_beta   90.00
_cell.angle_gamma   90.00
#
_symmetry.space_group_name_H-M   'P 1'
#
loop_
_entity.id
_entity.type
_entity.pdbx_description
1 polymer ?
#
loop_
_entity_poly.entity_id
_entity_poly.type
_entity_poly.pdbx_seq_one_letter_code
_entity_poly.pdbx_strand_id
1 'polypeptide(L)'
;MIVWYGILEPSYRHEIPPSAPVKFSGSYNPNFFSTLLGLPTSITPVGQVPYLSKVTNRTEYLPAVAGLVGGAGMDEVILDVSREALKKAGAPTEVQPGRLTFRPTDKLLIATENPPQEQKL
;
A
#
# COMPACT_ATOMS: atom_id res chain seq x y z
N MET A 1 10.75 -5.98 10.90
CA MET A 1 9.91 -4.80 11.23
C MET A 1 8.87 -4.63 10.13
N ILE A 2 7.64 -4.22 10.49
CA ILE A 2 6.60 -3.86 9.52
C ILE A 2 6.54 -2.33 9.43
N VAL A 3 6.53 -1.79 8.21
CA VAL A 3 6.42 -0.35 7.95
C VAL A 3 5.25 -0.07 7.03
N TRP A 4 4.63 1.09 7.23
CA TRP A 4 3.54 1.54 6.38
C TRP A 4 4.09 2.24 5.14
N TYR A 5 3.55 1.89 3.97
CA TYR A 5 4.08 2.37 2.69
C TYR A 5 2.97 2.88 1.79
N GLY A 6 3.20 4.05 1.19
CA GLY A 6 2.25 4.70 0.29
C GLY A 6 1.18 5.52 0.99
N ILE A 7 0.30 6.13 0.20
CA ILE A 7 -0.89 6.87 0.64
C ILE A 7 -2.07 6.20 -0.09
N LEU A 8 -3.13 5.84 0.64
CA LEU A 8 -4.30 5.14 0.08
C LEU A 8 -5.35 6.11 -0.49
N GLU A 9 -4.89 7.22 -1.04
CA GLU A 9 -5.72 8.27 -1.62
C GLU A 9 -5.19 8.63 -3.01
N PRO A 10 -6.07 8.86 -4.01
CA PRO A 10 -5.63 9.23 -5.34
C PRO A 10 -5.06 10.64 -5.32
N SER A 11 -3.82 10.80 -5.80
CA SER A 11 -3.17 12.11 -5.96
C SER A 11 -3.22 12.54 -7.41
N TYR A 12 -3.87 13.67 -7.67
CA TYR A 12 -3.99 14.23 -9.01
C TYR A 12 -3.04 15.40 -9.20
N ARG A 13 -2.31 15.41 -10.32
CA ARG A 13 -1.33 16.46 -10.66
C ARG A 13 -1.88 17.89 -10.62
N HIS A 14 -3.16 18.06 -10.98
CA HIS A 14 -3.81 19.37 -11.07
C HIS A 14 -4.46 19.82 -9.76
N GLU A 15 -4.50 18.95 -8.76
CA GLU A 15 -5.05 19.29 -7.46
C GLU A 15 -3.92 19.80 -6.58
N ILE A 16 -4.19 20.88 -5.85
CA ILE A 16 -3.31 21.27 -4.76
C ILE A 16 -3.43 20.14 -3.74
N PRO A 17 -2.33 19.44 -3.41
CA PRO A 17 -2.40 18.37 -2.42
C PRO A 17 -3.01 18.95 -1.13
N PRO A 18 -3.90 18.20 -0.46
CA PRO A 18 -4.43 18.65 0.82
C PRO A 18 -3.26 19.04 1.71
N SER A 19 -3.37 20.18 2.40
CA SER A 19 -2.32 20.65 3.33
C SER A 19 -1.95 19.47 4.21
N ALA A 20 -0.74 18.94 4.00
CA ALA A 20 -0.36 17.68 4.61
C ALA A 20 -0.61 17.84 6.12
N PRO A 21 -1.30 16.91 6.79
CA PRO A 21 -1.33 16.95 8.24
C PRO A 21 0.15 17.02 8.65
N VAL A 22 0.49 17.97 9.50
CA VAL A 22 1.86 18.35 9.93
C VAL A 22 2.59 17.20 10.66
N LYS A 23 2.14 15.96 10.49
CA LYS A 23 2.57 14.74 11.18
C LYS A 23 3.79 14.08 10.53
N PHE A 24 4.24 14.52 9.35
CA PHE A 24 5.47 14.04 8.71
C PHE A 24 6.36 15.18 8.18
N SER A 25 6.32 16.37 8.80
CA SER A 25 7.21 17.49 8.48
C SER A 25 8.59 17.37 9.14
N GLY A 26 9.15 16.16 9.15
CA GLY A 26 10.54 15.92 9.52
C GLY A 26 11.27 15.35 8.32
N SER A 27 12.53 15.72 8.11
CA SER A 27 13.42 15.12 7.10
C SER A 27 13.61 13.59 7.27
N TYR A 28 12.97 12.98 8.27
CA TYR A 28 13.06 11.59 8.67
C TYR A 28 11.74 10.85 8.35
N ASN A 29 11.81 9.96 7.37
CA ASN A 29 10.73 9.00 7.06
C ASN A 29 11.20 7.60 7.49
N PRO A 30 10.42 6.85 8.28
CA PRO A 30 10.79 5.49 8.70
C PRO A 30 11.12 4.54 7.53
N ASN A 31 10.56 4.79 6.36
CA ASN A 31 10.85 4.00 5.16
C ASN A 31 12.30 4.12 4.69
N PHE A 32 13.00 5.22 5.01
CA PHE A 32 14.41 5.41 4.65
C PHE A 32 15.39 4.66 5.56
N PHE A 33 14.96 4.13 6.71
CA PHE A 33 15.87 3.40 7.61
C PHE A 33 16.46 2.16 6.94
N SER A 34 15.68 1.45 6.12
CA SER A 34 16.17 0.26 5.41
C SER A 34 17.33 0.62 4.47
N THR A 35 17.17 1.69 3.68
CA THR A 35 18.22 2.20 2.79
C THR A 35 19.43 2.71 3.56
N LEU A 36 19.22 3.48 4.63
CA LEU A 36 20.31 4.07 5.41
C LEU A 36 21.17 3.00 6.11
N LEU A 37 20.54 1.92 6.56
CA LEU A 37 21.19 0.83 7.30
C LEU A 37 21.64 -0.33 6.39
N GLY A 38 21.41 -0.25 5.08
CA GLY A 38 21.72 -1.34 4.14
C GLY A 38 20.94 -2.63 4.43
N LEU A 39 19.71 -2.50 4.91
CA LEU A 39 18.86 -3.63 5.28
C LEU A 39 17.93 -4.04 4.13
N PRO A 40 17.68 -5.35 3.96
CA PRO A 40 16.74 -5.84 2.96
C PRO A 40 15.30 -5.44 3.30
N THR A 41 14.56 -5.05 2.27
CA THR A 41 13.18 -4.57 2.36
C THR A 41 12.32 -5.18 1.25
N SER A 42 11.09 -5.58 1.61
CA SER A 42 10.09 -6.10 0.69
C SER A 42 8.79 -5.34 0.84
N ILE A 43 8.23 -4.86 -0.26
CA ILE A 43 6.93 -4.19 -0.29
C ILE A 43 5.92 -5.19 -0.86
N THR A 44 5.11 -5.77 0.03
CA THR A 44 4.18 -6.84 -0.31
C THR A 44 2.76 -6.29 -0.40
N PRO A 45 2.06 -6.45 -1.53
CA PRO A 45 0.64 -6.13 -1.64
C PRO A 45 -0.20 -7.05 -0.76
N VAL A 46 -1.09 -6.45 0.03
CA VAL A 46 -1.99 -7.15 0.96
C VAL A 46 -3.47 -6.95 0.62
N GLY A 47 -3.77 -5.94 -0.19
CA GLY A 47 -5.12 -5.68 -0.68
C GLY A 47 -5.15 -4.56 -1.71
N GLN A 48 -6.35 -4.06 -1.98
CA GLN A 48 -6.58 -2.91 -2.84
C GLN A 48 -7.83 -2.12 -2.39
N VAL A 49 -7.82 -0.82 -2.65
CA VAL A 49 -8.90 0.10 -2.25
C VAL A 49 -9.56 0.66 -3.51
N PRO A 50 -10.88 0.50 -3.69
CA PRO A 50 -11.58 1.09 -4.81
C PRO A 50 -11.65 2.62 -4.64
N TYR A 51 -11.49 3.36 -5.74
CA TYR A 51 -11.76 4.80 -5.79
C TYR A 51 -12.38 5.18 -7.13
N LEU A 52 -13.21 6.22 -7.14
CA LEU A 52 -13.72 6.79 -8.39
C LEU A 52 -12.68 7.74 -8.98
N SER A 53 -12.17 7.40 -10.17
CA SER A 53 -11.17 8.22 -10.87
C SER A 53 -11.82 9.49 -11.43
N LYS A 54 -11.30 10.67 -11.05
CA LYS A 54 -11.76 11.98 -11.57
C LYS A 54 -11.39 12.19 -13.04
N VAL A 55 -10.37 11.48 -13.54
CA VAL A 55 -9.88 11.63 -14.92
C VAL A 55 -10.65 10.72 -15.88
N THR A 56 -10.94 9.49 -15.48
CA THR A 56 -11.55 8.48 -16.35
C THR A 56 -13.01 8.17 -16.03
N ASN A 57 -13.56 8.73 -14.94
CA ASN A 57 -14.93 8.50 -14.45
C ASN A 57 -15.30 7.03 -14.26
N ARG A 58 -14.31 6.18 -13.95
CA ARG A 58 -14.51 4.76 -13.64
C ARG A 58 -13.92 4.42 -12.28
N THR A 59 -14.42 3.36 -11.67
CA THR A 59 -13.82 2.78 -10.47
C THR A 59 -12.46 2.18 -10.82
N GLU A 60 -11.43 2.66 -10.16
CA GLU A 60 -10.06 2.16 -10.21
C GLU A 60 -9.66 1.67 -8.82
N TYR A 61 -8.50 1.00 -8.71
CA TYR A 61 -8.09 0.34 -7.48
C TYR A 61 -6.67 0.73 -7.12
N LEU A 62 -6.48 1.26 -5.91
CA LEU A 62 -5.16 1.56 -5.34
C LEU A 62 -4.61 0.33 -4.61
N PRO A 63 -3.36 -0.08 -4.85
CA PRO A 63 -2.75 -1.17 -4.09
C PRO A 63 -2.56 -0.76 -2.62
N ALA A 64 -3.03 -1.59 -1.70
CA ALA A 64 -2.68 -1.51 -0.29
C ALA A 64 -1.51 -2.45 -0.01
N VAL A 65 -0.40 -1.90 0.47
CA VAL A 65 0.87 -2.62 0.63
C VAL A 65 1.37 -2.56 2.08
N ALA A 66 2.08 -3.60 2.48
CA ALA A 66 2.83 -3.64 3.73
C ALA A 66 4.33 -3.74 3.42
N GLY A 67 5.13 -2.88 4.04
CA GLY A 67 6.59 -2.98 3.96
C GLY A 67 7.13 -3.88 5.04
N LEU A 68 8.04 -4.78 4.69
CA LEU A 68 8.75 -5.67 5.60
C LEU A 68 10.24 -5.39 5.50
N VAL A 69 10.87 -5.12 6.64
CA VAL A 69 12.32 -4.90 6.76
C VAL A 69 12.92 -6.01 7.62
N GLY A 70 13.93 -6.69 7.11
CA GLY A 70 14.68 -7.71 7.87
C GLY A 70 16.12 -7.31 8.14
N GLY A 71 16.85 -8.19 8.80
CA GLY A 71 18.27 -8.01 9.08
C GLY A 71 19.13 -8.27 7.84
N ALA A 72 20.41 -7.90 7.90
CA ALA A 72 21.36 -8.19 6.83
C ALA A 72 21.40 -9.70 6.50
N GLY A 73 21.33 -10.05 5.22
CA GLY A 73 21.32 -11.44 4.76
C GLY A 73 19.99 -12.19 4.92
N MET A 74 18.91 -11.51 5.28
CA MET A 74 17.58 -12.11 5.48
C MET A 74 16.64 -11.96 4.27
N ASP A 75 17.16 -11.65 3.09
CA ASP A 75 16.35 -11.41 1.88
C ASP A 75 15.36 -12.55 1.60
N GLU A 76 15.83 -13.79 1.63
CA GLU A 76 15.02 -15.00 1.43
C GLU A 76 13.96 -15.15 2.54
N VAL A 77 14.36 -14.98 3.80
CA VAL A 77 13.46 -15.11 4.95
C VAL A 77 12.30 -14.12 4.89
N ILE A 78 12.54 -12.88 4.46
CA ILE A 78 11.46 -11.89 4.35
C ILE A 78 10.45 -12.28 3.26
N LEU A 79 10.93 -12.83 2.15
CA LEU A 79 10.05 -13.29 1.06
C LEU A 79 9.23 -14.52 1.48
N ASP A 80 9.82 -15.44 2.24
CA ASP A 80 9.10 -16.59 2.76
C ASP A 80 8.07 -16.18 3.81
N VAL A 81 8.44 -15.29 4.72
CA VAL A 81 7.51 -14.74 5.72
C VAL A 81 6.34 -14.03 5.04
N SER A 82 6.60 -13.23 4.00
CA SER A 82 5.52 -12.52 3.30
C SER A 82 4.57 -13.50 2.59
N ARG A 83 5.12 -14.49 1.87
CA ARG A 83 4.35 -15.54 1.20
C ARG A 83 3.51 -16.36 2.18
N GLU A 84 4.11 -16.84 3.26
CA GLU A 84 3.44 -17.70 4.23
C GLU A 84 2.41 -16.93 5.06
N ALA A 85 2.66 -15.64 5.34
CA ALA A 85 1.67 -14.76 5.97
C ALA A 85 0.43 -14.58 5.07
N LEU A 86 0.62 -14.31 3.78
CA LEU A 86 -0.48 -14.20 2.82
C LEU A 86 -1.29 -15.49 2.73
N LYS A 87 -0.62 -16.64 2.59
CA LYS A 87 -1.29 -17.96 2.58
C LYS A 87 -2.12 -18.21 3.83
N LYS A 88 -1.55 -17.94 5.02
CA LYS A 88 -2.26 -18.10 6.30
C LYS A 88 -3.46 -17.16 6.43
N ALA A 89 -3.39 -15.98 5.85
CA ALA A 89 -4.48 -15.03 5.79
C ALA A 89 -5.55 -15.38 4.73
N GLY A 90 -5.35 -16.43 3.93
CA GLY A 90 -6.21 -16.75 2.80
C GLY A 90 -6.10 -15.75 1.64
N ALA A 91 -5.04 -14.94 1.62
CA ALA A 91 -4.78 -13.97 0.56
C ALA A 91 -3.99 -14.62 -0.59
N PRO A 92 -4.21 -14.19 -1.85
CA PRO A 92 -3.42 -14.59 -3.01
C PRO A 92 -1.95 -14.23 -2.83
N THR A 93 -1.08 -15.13 -3.27
CA THR A 93 0.37 -14.90 -3.35
C THR A 93 0.81 -14.38 -4.73
N GLU A 94 -0.15 -14.12 -5.61
CA GLU A 94 0.07 -13.64 -6.97
C GLU A 94 -0.67 -12.32 -7.16
N VAL A 95 -0.06 -11.43 -7.93
CA VAL A 95 -0.60 -10.11 -8.24
C VAL A 95 -0.77 -9.97 -9.75
N GLN A 96 -1.74 -9.14 -10.15
CA GLN A 96 -1.93 -8.79 -11.54
C GLN A 96 -1.14 -7.54 -11.91
N PRO A 97 -0.61 -7.47 -13.14
CA PRO A 97 -0.01 -6.24 -13.65
C PRO A 97 -1.08 -5.23 -14.07
N GLY A 98 -0.74 -3.94 -13.99
CA GLY A 98 -1.57 -2.85 -14.51
C GLY A 98 -2.53 -2.29 -13.46
N ARG A 99 -3.80 -2.11 -13.85
CA ARG A 99 -4.81 -1.35 -13.06
C ARG A 99 -5.28 -2.09 -11.80
N LEU A 100 -5.27 -3.42 -11.82
CA LEU A 100 -5.80 -4.25 -10.76
C LEU A 100 -4.63 -5.00 -10.13
N THR A 101 -4.52 -4.94 -8.81
CA THR A 101 -3.51 -5.75 -8.09
C THR A 101 -4.06 -7.15 -7.83
N PHE A 102 -5.34 -7.23 -7.49
CA PHE A 102 -6.10 -8.45 -7.29
C PHE A 102 -7.38 -8.45 -8.13
N ARG A 103 -7.95 -9.64 -8.38
CA ARG A 103 -9.20 -9.71 -9.15
C ARG A 103 -10.33 -9.07 -8.35
N PRO A 104 -11.25 -8.33 -8.96
CA PRO A 104 -12.43 -7.80 -8.27
C PRO A 104 -13.32 -8.88 -7.63
N THR A 105 -13.19 -10.14 -8.07
CA THR A 105 -13.85 -11.30 -7.47
C THR A 105 -13.29 -11.66 -6.09
N ASP A 106 -12.07 -11.24 -5.75
CA ASP A 106 -11.38 -11.53 -4.50
C ASP A 106 -11.84 -10.57 -3.39
N LYS A 107 -13.11 -10.70 -2.98
CA LYS A 107 -13.80 -9.76 -2.08
C LYS A 107 -13.08 -9.49 -0.75
N LEU A 108 -12.26 -10.44 -0.26
CA LEU A 108 -11.50 -10.30 0.99
C LEU A 108 -10.37 -9.27 0.91
N LEU A 109 -9.92 -8.94 -0.31
CA LEU A 109 -8.76 -8.06 -0.55
C LEU A 109 -9.18 -6.67 -0.99
N ILE A 110 -10.47 -6.45 -1.16
CA ILE A 110 -11.04 -5.17 -1.54
C ILE A 110 -11.55 -4.54 -0.25
N ALA A 111 -10.96 -3.42 0.14
CA ALA A 111 -11.52 -2.64 1.23
C ALA A 111 -12.97 -2.26 0.85
N THR A 112 -13.94 -2.75 1.62
CA THR A 112 -15.33 -2.29 1.51
C THR A 112 -15.38 -0.82 1.89
N GLU A 113 -16.03 -0.01 1.06
CA GLU A 113 -16.14 1.45 1.24
C GLU A 113 -16.51 1.79 2.68
N ASN A 114 -15.69 2.61 3.34
CA ASN A 114 -16.12 3.41 4.49
C ASN A 114 -16.56 4.78 3.94
N PRO A 115 -17.59 5.41 4.55
CA PRO A 115 -18.41 6.44 3.92
C PRO A 115 -17.58 7.67 3.51
N PRO A 116 -18.04 8.42 2.50
CA PRO A 116 -17.37 9.64 2.06
C PRO A 116 -17.08 10.53 3.27
N GLN A 117 -15.80 10.81 3.50
CA GLN A 117 -15.38 11.85 4.42
C GLN A 117 -16.05 13.14 3.92
N GLU A 118 -17.07 13.59 4.65
CA GLU A 118 -17.74 14.86 4.43
C GLU A 118 -16.66 15.94 4.31
N GLN A 119 -16.52 16.50 3.11
CA GLN A 119 -15.83 17.76 2.90
C GLN A 119 -16.60 18.80 3.71
N LYS A 120 -16.16 19.04 4.95
CA LYS A 120 -16.60 20.21 5.70
C LYS A 120 -16.11 21.45 4.95
N LEU A 121 -17.10 22.20 4.44
CA LEU A 121 -17.01 23.56 3.94
C LEU A 121 -16.19 24.47 4.89
#